data_AF-A0A3B9JYB7-F1
#
_entry.id   AF-A0A3B9JYB7-F1
#
_cell.length_a   1.000
_cell.length_b   1.000
_cell.length_c   1.000
_cell.angle_alpha   90.00
_cell.angle_beta   90.00
_cell.angle_gamma   90.00
#
_symmetry.space_group_name_H-M   'P 1'
#
loop_
_entity.id
_entity.type
_entity.pdbx_description
1 polymer ?
#
loop_
_entity_poly.entity_id
_entity_poly.type
_entity_poly.pdbx_seq_one_letter_code
_entity_poly.pdbx_strand_id
1 'polypeptide(L)'
;GWGGPLTILPTDEKPLIYCVTGGGIHPIAARIAELTGGEVFDGFKSSAPFEKIAVAVIDCGGTARIGVYPMKKVKTVDIHATSPAGPLAMFITEDLMVSGVKADNIKPID
;
A
#
# COMPACT_ATOMS: atom_id res chain seq x y z
N GLY A 1 11.61 -1.98 6.63
CA GLY A 1 12.39 -1.53 5.47
C GLY A 1 12.68 -0.07 5.63
N TRP A 2 12.17 0.76 4.73
CA TRP A 2 12.27 2.22 4.74
C TRP A 2 10.88 2.84 4.86
N GLY A 3 10.80 4.09 5.30
CA GLY A 3 9.55 4.84 5.35
C GLY A 3 8.87 4.75 6.71
N GLY A 4 7.54 4.93 6.69
CA GLY A 4 6.74 5.28 7.87
C GLY A 4 6.87 4.41 9.14
N PRO A 5 6.01 4.74 10.12
CA PRO A 5 4.75 4.03 10.20
C PRO A 5 3.64 4.77 9.45
N LEU A 6 2.79 4.04 8.72
CA LEU A 6 1.61 4.58 8.07
C LEU A 6 0.35 4.27 8.89
N THR A 7 -0.47 5.27 9.13
CA THR A 7 -1.84 5.10 9.67
C THR A 7 -2.81 4.94 8.52
N ILE A 8 -3.55 3.83 8.45
CA ILE A 8 -4.54 3.57 7.40
C ILE A 8 -5.94 3.67 8.00
N LEU A 9 -6.77 4.54 7.44
CA LEU A 9 -8.18 4.69 7.81
C LEU A 9 -9.00 4.73 6.51
N PRO A 10 -9.61 3.60 6.11
CA PRO A 10 -10.55 3.57 4.99
C PRO A 10 -11.77 4.44 5.27
N THR A 11 -12.35 4.97 4.20
CA THR A 11 -13.58 5.78 4.25
C THR A 11 -14.51 5.35 3.10
N ASP A 12 -15.75 5.81 3.09
CA ASP A 12 -16.67 5.53 1.96
C ASP A 12 -16.15 6.06 0.61
N GLU A 13 -15.36 7.14 0.65
CA GLU A 13 -14.70 7.69 -0.53
C GLU A 13 -13.50 6.85 -0.95
N LYS A 14 -12.72 6.33 0.01
CA LYS A 14 -11.53 5.52 -0.17
C LYS A 14 -11.65 4.17 0.54
N PRO A 15 -12.54 3.26 0.09
CA PRO A 15 -12.79 2.03 0.83
C PRO A 15 -11.70 0.98 0.58
N LEU A 16 -10.93 1.09 -0.51
CA LEU A 16 -10.18 -0.03 -1.04
C LEU A 16 -8.82 -0.22 -0.37
N ILE A 17 -8.58 -1.44 0.10
CA ILE A 17 -7.26 -2.01 0.37
C ILE A 17 -6.79 -2.71 -0.90
N TYR A 18 -6.03 -1.99 -1.72
CA TYR A 18 -5.74 -2.34 -3.10
C TYR A 18 -4.51 -3.23 -3.20
N CYS A 19 -4.69 -4.51 -3.53
CA CYS A 19 -3.62 -5.51 -3.55
C CYS A 19 -3.09 -5.74 -4.97
N VAL A 20 -1.79 -5.52 -5.19
CA VAL A 20 -1.11 -5.76 -6.49
C VAL A 20 0.18 -6.54 -6.27
N THR A 21 0.02 -7.80 -5.90
CA THR A 21 1.12 -8.72 -5.55
C THR A 21 1.16 -9.97 -6.44
N GLY A 22 0.82 -9.83 -7.72
CA GLY A 22 0.80 -10.97 -8.67
C GLY A 22 -0.52 -11.76 -8.74
N GLY A 23 -1.60 -11.24 -8.14
CA GLY A 23 -2.95 -11.82 -8.17
C GLY A 23 -3.34 -12.52 -6.88
N GLY A 24 -4.65 -12.58 -6.63
CA GLY A 24 -5.18 -12.97 -5.32
C GLY A 24 -4.99 -11.88 -4.27
N ILE A 25 -5.37 -12.19 -3.04
CA ILE A 25 -5.25 -11.26 -1.91
C ILE A 25 -4.07 -11.68 -1.03
N HIS A 26 -3.04 -10.83 -0.99
CA HIS A 26 -1.89 -11.04 -0.12
C HIS A 26 -2.29 -10.97 1.37
N PRO A 27 -1.71 -11.79 2.27
CA PRO A 27 -2.03 -11.75 3.71
C PRO A 27 -1.88 -10.37 4.36
N ILE A 28 -0.94 -9.54 3.89
CA ILE A 28 -0.80 -8.15 4.36
C ILE A 28 -2.02 -7.30 4.01
N ALA A 29 -2.54 -7.40 2.78
CA ALA A 29 -3.75 -6.68 2.38
C ALA A 29 -4.97 -7.19 3.16
N ALA A 30 -5.11 -8.51 3.30
CA ALA A 30 -6.19 -9.11 4.08
C ALA A 30 -6.16 -8.65 5.55
N ARG A 31 -4.97 -8.62 6.18
CA ARG A 31 -4.82 -8.20 7.57
C ARG A 31 -5.15 -6.72 7.77
N ILE A 32 -4.76 -5.85 6.85
CA ILE A 32 -5.14 -4.43 6.92
C ILE A 32 -6.65 -4.30 6.78
N ALA A 33 -7.28 -4.99 5.82
CA ALA A 33 -8.72 -4.98 5.64
C ALA A 33 -9.46 -5.46 6.90
N GLU A 34 -9.03 -6.58 7.49
CA GLU A 34 -9.60 -7.13 8.72
C GLU A 34 -9.56 -6.14 9.89
N LEU A 35 -8.43 -5.46 10.08
CA LEU A 35 -8.26 -4.53 11.20
C LEU A 35 -8.95 -3.18 10.99
N THR A 36 -9.16 -2.78 9.74
CA THR A 36 -9.66 -1.43 9.39
C THR A 36 -11.09 -1.42 8.88
N GLY A 37 -11.67 -2.59 8.54
CA GLY A 37 -12.97 -2.70 7.87
C GLY A 37 -12.95 -2.32 6.39
N GLY A 38 -11.77 -2.08 5.81
CA GLY A 38 -11.62 -1.75 4.38
C GLY A 38 -11.98 -2.91 3.44
N GLU A 39 -12.40 -2.57 2.22
CA GLU A 39 -12.72 -3.54 1.18
C GLU A 39 -11.44 -4.02 0.49
N VAL A 40 -11.13 -5.32 0.60
CA VAL A 40 -9.94 -5.86 -0.06
C VAL A 40 -10.20 -6.06 -1.55
N PHE A 41 -9.29 -5.55 -2.39
CA PHE A 41 -9.46 -5.53 -3.84
C PHE A 41 -8.23 -6.11 -4.56
N ASP A 42 -8.44 -7.08 -5.45
CA ASP A 42 -7.38 -7.63 -6.31
C ASP A 42 -7.13 -6.70 -7.50
N GLY A 43 -6.20 -5.76 -7.29
CA GLY A 43 -5.76 -4.78 -8.26
C GLY A 43 -4.82 -5.31 -9.33
N PHE A 44 -4.48 -6.60 -9.29
CA PHE A 44 -3.75 -7.27 -10.37
C PHE A 44 -4.72 -7.83 -11.41
N LYS A 45 -5.89 -8.31 -10.99
CA LYS A 45 -6.95 -8.82 -11.89
C LYS A 45 -7.89 -7.75 -12.43
N SER A 46 -8.03 -6.63 -11.71
CA SER A 46 -8.91 -5.53 -12.07
C SER A 46 -8.28 -4.19 -11.71
N SER A 47 -8.94 -3.09 -12.05
CA SER A 47 -8.47 -1.74 -11.76
C SER A 47 -9.56 -0.87 -11.13
N ALA A 48 -9.15 -0.01 -10.20
CA ALA A 48 -10.01 1.02 -9.62
C ALA A 48 -9.32 2.40 -9.71
N PRO A 49 -10.07 3.51 -9.70
CA PRO A 49 -9.50 4.85 -9.63
C PRO A 49 -8.65 5.03 -8.36
N PHE A 50 -7.52 5.74 -8.46
CA PHE A 50 -6.64 6.02 -7.30
C PHE A 50 -7.37 6.72 -6.15
N GLU A 51 -8.38 7.53 -6.46
CA GLU A 51 -9.20 8.25 -5.49
C GLU A 51 -10.08 7.33 -4.64
N LYS A 52 -10.24 6.06 -5.01
CA LYS A 52 -10.95 5.03 -4.22
C LYS A 52 -10.02 4.21 -3.32
N ILE A 53 -8.70 4.41 -3.42
CA ILE A 53 -7.71 3.58 -2.73
C ILE A 53 -7.32 4.25 -1.40
N ALA A 54 -7.58 3.57 -0.29
CA ALA A 54 -7.07 3.96 1.03
C ALA A 54 -5.58 3.63 1.17
N VAL A 55 -5.18 2.43 0.72
CA VAL A 55 -3.79 1.99 0.70
C VAL A 55 -3.57 0.97 -0.42
N ALA A 56 -2.43 1.05 -1.09
CA ALA A 56 -1.96 0.05 -2.03
C ALA A 56 -0.94 -0.87 -1.37
N VAL A 57 -1.19 -2.19 -1.41
CA VAL A 57 -0.24 -3.22 -1.00
C VAL A 57 0.38 -3.81 -2.25
N ILE A 58 1.68 -3.62 -2.42
CA ILE A 58 2.39 -3.96 -3.65
C ILE A 58 3.53 -4.94 -3.39
N ASP A 59 3.87 -5.66 -4.45
CA ASP A 59 5.10 -6.44 -4.56
C ASP A 59 6.01 -5.75 -5.57
N CYS A 60 6.90 -4.86 -5.13
CA CYS A 60 7.79 -4.16 -6.04
C CYS A 60 9.20 -4.06 -5.48
N GLY A 61 10.15 -4.76 -6.09
CA GLY A 61 11.58 -4.70 -5.73
C GLY A 61 12.29 -3.36 -6.02
N GLY A 62 11.61 -2.22 -5.97
CA GLY A 62 12.25 -0.90 -6.03
C GLY A 62 12.14 -0.18 -7.38
N THR A 63 11.19 -0.57 -8.24
CA THR A 63 11.05 -0.02 -9.58
C THR A 63 9.90 1.00 -9.66
N ALA A 64 8.87 0.75 -10.48
CA ALA A 64 7.86 1.76 -10.78
C ALA A 64 6.79 1.93 -9.68
N ARG A 65 6.29 0.82 -9.12
CA ARG A 65 5.09 0.86 -8.25
C ARG A 65 5.35 1.58 -6.92
N ILE A 66 6.57 1.52 -6.39
CA ILE A 66 6.94 2.25 -5.16
C ILE A 66 6.85 3.77 -5.32
N GLY A 67 6.88 4.31 -6.54
CA GLY A 67 6.75 5.74 -6.81
C GLY A 67 5.40 6.16 -7.43
N VAL A 68 4.76 5.28 -8.21
CA VAL A 68 3.50 5.62 -8.90
C VAL A 68 2.35 5.91 -7.93
N TYR A 69 2.15 5.07 -6.91
CA TYR A 69 1.07 5.27 -5.94
C TYR A 69 1.33 6.51 -5.05
N PRO A 70 2.53 6.73 -4.50
CA PRO A 70 2.82 7.97 -3.78
C PRO A 70 2.69 9.24 -4.65
N MET A 71 3.10 9.20 -5.93
CA MET A 71 2.87 10.31 -6.87
C MET A 71 1.38 10.65 -7.02
N LYS A 72 0.49 9.64 -6.90
CA LYS A 72 -0.97 9.82 -6.89
C LYS A 72 -1.54 10.08 -5.49
N LYS A 73 -0.69 10.35 -4.50
CA LYS A 73 -1.05 10.58 -3.08
C LYS A 73 -1.79 9.40 -2.46
N VAL A 74 -1.46 8.18 -2.90
CA VAL A 74 -1.98 6.93 -2.34
C VAL A 74 -0.93 6.36 -1.40
N LYS A 75 -1.35 6.06 -0.17
CA LYS A 75 -0.50 5.37 0.82
C LYS A 75 -0.12 4.00 0.27
N THR A 76 1.14 3.63 0.45
CA THR A 76 1.73 2.49 -0.24
C THR A 76 2.53 1.64 0.74
N VAL A 77 2.18 0.36 0.80
CA VAL A 77 2.86 -0.66 1.58
C VAL A 77 3.55 -1.61 0.59
N ASP A 78 4.86 -1.68 0.64
CA ASP A 78 5.60 -2.70 -0.11
C ASP A 78 6.00 -3.85 0.81
N ILE A 79 5.78 -5.07 0.33
CA ILE A 79 6.19 -6.29 1.03
C ILE A 79 7.71 -6.51 0.95
N HIS A 80 8.38 -5.90 -0.03
CA HIS A 80 9.83 -5.92 -0.16
C HIS A 80 10.49 -4.77 0.57
N ALA A 81 11.63 -5.04 1.21
CA ALA A 81 12.45 -4.02 1.84
C ALA A 81 13.23 -3.26 0.76
N THR A 82 12.76 -2.07 0.42
CA THR A 82 13.36 -1.20 -0.59
C THR A 82 13.57 0.20 -0.04
N SER A 83 14.50 0.94 -0.65
CA SER A 83 14.70 2.38 -0.41
C SER A 83 14.28 3.18 -1.65
N PRO A 84 13.94 4.47 -1.50
CA PRO A 84 13.62 5.33 -2.64
C PRO A 84 14.71 5.31 -3.70
N ALA A 85 14.33 5.03 -4.95
CA ALA A 85 15.24 4.98 -6.09
C ALA A 85 14.50 5.33 -7.39
N GLY A 86 15.26 5.68 -8.43
CA GLY A 86 14.73 5.95 -9.77
C GLY A 86 14.04 7.31 -9.93
N PRO A 87 13.41 7.55 -11.09
CA PRO A 87 12.91 8.87 -11.48
C PRO A 87 11.73 9.38 -10.64
N LEU A 88 11.04 8.48 -9.91
CA LEU A 88 9.90 8.82 -9.06
C LEU A 88 10.28 8.94 -7.58
N ALA A 89 11.57 8.84 -7.22
CA ALA A 89 12.03 8.85 -5.84
C ALA A 89 11.57 10.09 -5.05
N MET A 90 11.43 11.24 -5.71
CA MET A 90 10.95 12.49 -5.11
C MET A 90 9.51 12.42 -4.56
N PHE A 91 8.70 11.45 -5.01
CA PHE A 91 7.35 11.23 -4.48
C PHE A 91 7.30 10.18 -3.37
N ILE A 92 8.39 9.45 -3.15
CA ILE A 92 8.47 8.38 -2.16
C ILE A 92 8.85 9.02 -0.83
N THR A 93 7.83 9.39 -0.06
CA THR A 93 7.97 10.07 1.23
C THR A 93 7.50 9.16 2.37
N GLU A 94 7.98 9.43 3.60
CA GLU A 94 7.67 8.59 4.77
C GLU A 94 6.16 8.63 5.14
N ASP A 95 5.44 9.67 4.73
CA ASP A 95 3.99 9.81 4.93
C ASP A 95 3.14 9.03 3.91
N LEU A 96 3.73 8.66 2.78
CA LEU A 96 3.04 7.95 1.70
C LEU A 96 3.53 6.51 1.51
N MET A 97 4.72 6.16 1.99
CA MET A 97 5.32 4.87 1.67
C MET A 97 6.01 4.22 2.86
N VAL A 98 5.79 2.92 3.02
CA VAL A 98 6.54 2.05 3.93
C VAL A 98 6.88 0.74 3.23
N SER A 99 8.10 0.25 3.42
CA SER A 99 8.62 -0.94 2.73
C SER A 99 9.07 -2.04 3.70
N GLY A 100 9.08 -3.28 3.22
CA GLY A 100 9.49 -4.46 3.97
C GLY A 100 8.56 -4.77 5.13
N VAL A 101 7.26 -4.54 4.94
CA VAL A 101 6.23 -4.81 5.94
C VAL A 101 5.99 -6.31 6.06
N LYS A 102 5.86 -6.79 7.29
CA LYS A 102 5.44 -8.15 7.64
C LYS A 102 4.11 -8.08 8.41
N ALA A 103 3.42 -9.21 8.53
CA ALA A 103 2.14 -9.29 9.25
C ALA A 103 2.23 -8.71 10.68
N ASP A 104 3.31 -9.02 11.41
CA ASP A 104 3.53 -8.56 12.79
C ASP A 104 3.79 -7.04 12.91
N ASN A 105 4.01 -6.35 11.80
CA ASN A 105 4.18 -4.89 11.80
C ASN A 105 2.84 -4.14 11.77
N ILE A 106 1.73 -4.85 11.55
CA ILE A 106 0.40 -4.26 11.36
C ILE A 106 -0.39 -4.43 12.66
N LYS A 107 -0.78 -3.31 13.26
CA LYS A 107 -1.52 -3.26 14.51
C LYS A 107 -2.66 -2.24 14.45
N PRO A 108 -3.76 -2.47 15.17
CA PRO A 108 -4.75 -1.43 15.39
C PRO A 108 -4.12 -0.25 16.14
N ILE A 109 -4.69 0.93 15.93
CA ILE A 109 -4.36 2.15 16.70
C ILE A 109 -5.50 2.33 17.70
N ASP A 110 -5.15 2.56 18.96
CA ASP A 110 -6.09 2.84 20.05
C ASP A 110 -6.74 4.24 19.90
#